data_AF-A0A1W9G7X2-F1
#
_entry.id   AF-A0A1W9G7X2-F1
#
_cell.length_a   1.000
_cell.length_b   1.000
_cell.length_c   1.000
_cell.angle_alpha   90.00
_cell.angle_beta   90.00
_cell.angle_gamma   90.00
#
_symmetry.space_group_name_H-M   'P 1'
#
loop_
_entity.id
_entity.type
_entity.pdbx_description
1 polymer ?
#
loop_
_entity_poly.entity_id
_entity_poly.type
_entity_poly.pdbx_seq_one_letter_code
_entity_poly.pdbx_strand_id
1 'polypeptide(L)'
;MNLSFEELEAILSYDYRWARMYAGGGYLVHREPASLDRSRVQWGLELRGPTMASPILGAMLAGLRITPVLGTDFKFFEELNWQMNTNVVGGIEWSMDGSIRRLRFPLNYYHGFNPYGQFFAQKIEAVGFGLYLAF
;
A
#
# COMPACT_ATOMS: atom_id res chain seq x y z
N MET A 1 25.30 7.95 -11.83
CA MET A 1 24.93 6.76 -12.64
C MET A 1 23.51 6.99 -13.10
N ASN A 2 23.28 7.06 -14.42
CA ASN A 2 21.94 7.23 -14.99
C ASN A 2 21.36 5.82 -15.17
N LEU A 3 20.42 5.43 -14.32
CA LEU A 3 19.70 4.16 -14.43
C LEU A 3 18.47 4.42 -15.28
N SER A 4 18.48 3.95 -16.53
CA SER A 4 17.30 3.93 -17.40
C SER A 4 16.74 2.52 -17.42
N PHE A 5 15.50 2.36 -16.97
CA PHE A 5 14.80 1.08 -16.97
C PHE A 5 13.36 1.24 -17.47
N GLU A 6 12.90 0.28 -18.25
CA GLU A 6 11.52 0.17 -18.71
C GLU A 6 10.91 -1.10 -18.11
N GLU A 7 9.71 -0.99 -17.56
CA GLU A 7 9.00 -2.10 -16.93
C GLU A 7 7.57 -2.21 -17.48
N LEU A 8 7.17 -3.43 -17.81
CA LEU A 8 5.77 -3.78 -18.06
C LEU A 8 5.19 -4.37 -16.80
N GLU A 9 4.17 -3.73 -16.25
CA GLU A 9 3.43 -4.20 -15.08
C GLU A 9 1.98 -4.51 -15.44
N ALA A 10 1.50 -5.67 -14.99
CA ALA A 10 0.11 -6.06 -15.08
C ALA A 10 -0.42 -6.38 -13.68
N ILE A 11 -1.52 -5.73 -13.31
CA ILE A 11 -2.21 -5.95 -12.03
C ILE A 11 -3.68 -6.23 -12.30
N LEU A 12 -4.18 -7.31 -11.71
CA LEU A 12 -5.59 -7.62 -11.63
C LEU A 12 -6.09 -7.30 -10.24
N SER A 13 -7.19 -6.56 -10.13
CA SER A 13 -7.86 -6.33 -8.85
C SER A 13 -9.29 -6.85 -8.89
N TYR A 14 -9.73 -7.42 -7.77
CA TYR A 14 -11.08 -7.89 -7.56
C TYR A 14 -11.66 -7.24 -6.29
N ASP A 15 -12.71 -6.45 -6.51
CA ASP A 15 -13.40 -5.70 -5.48
C ASP A 15 -14.69 -6.43 -5.08
N TYR A 16 -14.82 -6.80 -3.80
CA TYR A 16 -15.98 -7.51 -3.26
C TYR A 16 -16.40 -6.97 -1.88
N ARG A 17 -17.49 -6.20 -1.88
CA ARG A 17 -18.13 -5.62 -0.68
C ARG A 17 -17.16 -4.76 0.14
N TRP A 18 -16.61 -5.34 1.20
CA TRP A 18 -15.72 -4.70 2.18
C TRP A 18 -14.25 -5.09 1.99
N ALA A 19 -13.95 -5.92 0.99
CA ALA A 19 -12.61 -6.42 0.69
C ALA A 19 -12.28 -6.17 -0.78
N ARG A 20 -11.04 -5.80 -1.04
CA ARG A 20 -10.44 -5.71 -2.37
C ARG A 20 -9.16 -6.50 -2.33
N MET A 21 -9.02 -7.45 -3.24
CA MET A 21 -7.75 -8.16 -3.43
C MET A 21 -7.14 -7.75 -4.75
N TYR A 22 -5.82 -7.74 -4.84
CA TYR A 22 -5.13 -7.59 -6.10
C TYR A 22 -3.92 -8.51 -6.17
N ALA A 23 -3.58 -8.90 -7.38
CA ALA A 23 -2.39 -9.66 -7.67
C ALA A 23 -1.87 -9.25 -9.04
N GLY A 24 -0.56 -9.25 -9.20
CA GLY A 24 0.08 -8.79 -10.40
C GLY A 24 1.54 -9.18 -10.46
N GLY A 25 2.15 -8.86 -11.59
CA GLY A 25 3.56 -9.06 -11.81
C GLY A 25 4.11 -7.99 -12.73
N GLY A 26 5.39 -7.74 -12.58
CA GLY A 26 6.15 -6.79 -13.38
C GLY A 26 7.34 -7.48 -14.02
N TYR A 27 7.63 -7.09 -15.27
CA TYR A 27 8.78 -7.57 -16.01
C TYR A 27 9.57 -6.37 -16.56
N LEU A 28 10.85 -6.28 -16.19
CA LEU A 28 11.77 -5.28 -16.72
C LEU A 28 12.14 -5.61 -18.18
N VAL A 29 11.71 -4.75 -19.12
CA VAL A 29 11.90 -4.91 -20.57
C VAL A 29 13.25 -4.38 -21.03
N HIS A 30 13.68 -3.21 -20.52
CA HIS A 30 14.96 -2.59 -20.90
C HIS A 30 15.71 -2.10 -19.66
N ARG A 31 17.03 -2.31 -19.60
CA ARG A 31 17.88 -1.87 -18.48
C ARG A 31 19.36 -1.82 -18.85
N GLU A 32 20.03 -0.77 -18.43
CA GLU A 32 21.48 -0.66 -18.39
C GLU A 32 21.94 -0.51 -16.92
N PRO A 33 22.71 -1.46 -16.33
CA PRO A 33 23.31 -2.67 -16.90
C PRO A 33 22.42 -3.93 -16.82
N ALA A 34 22.77 -4.94 -17.63
CA ALA A 34 22.01 -6.18 -17.86
C ALA A 34 22.01 -7.24 -16.71
N SER A 35 22.49 -6.91 -15.51
CA SER A 35 22.69 -7.87 -14.40
C SER A 35 21.58 -8.00 -13.33
N LEU A 36 20.60 -7.08 -13.24
CA LEU A 36 19.38 -7.21 -12.41
C LEU A 36 18.42 -8.34 -12.85
N ASP A 37 17.88 -9.16 -11.95
CA ASP A 37 16.83 -10.12 -12.37
C ASP A 37 15.47 -9.45 -12.62
N ARG A 38 14.65 -10.08 -13.47
CA ARG A 38 13.68 -9.37 -14.33
C ARG A 38 12.26 -9.35 -13.79
N SER A 39 11.93 -10.28 -12.90
CA SER A 39 10.55 -10.55 -12.54
C SER A 39 10.23 -10.07 -11.13
N ARG A 40 9.12 -9.38 -10.98
CA ARG A 40 8.48 -9.18 -9.69
C ARG A 40 7.08 -9.76 -9.69
N VAL A 41 6.67 -10.28 -8.54
CA VAL A 41 5.30 -10.68 -8.27
C VAL A 41 4.82 -9.88 -7.07
N GLN A 42 3.60 -9.39 -7.12
CA GLN A 42 2.98 -8.70 -6.00
C GLN A 42 1.55 -9.10 -5.82
N TRP A 43 1.10 -9.14 -4.58
CA TRP A 43 -0.29 -9.32 -4.25
C TRP A 43 -0.61 -8.60 -2.95
N GLY A 44 -1.87 -8.23 -2.79
CA GLY A 44 -2.31 -7.50 -1.62
C GLY A 44 -3.80 -7.61 -1.38
N LEU A 45 -4.18 -7.16 -0.20
CA LEU A 45 -5.55 -7.16 0.30
C LEU A 45 -5.82 -5.83 0.97
N GLU A 46 -6.87 -5.15 0.56
CA GLU A 46 -7.42 -3.96 1.19
C GLU A 46 -8.79 -4.30 1.77
N LEU A 47 -8.94 -4.13 3.08
CA LEU A 47 -10.17 -4.33 3.83
C LEU A 47 -10.65 -2.97 4.30
N ARG A 48 -11.90 -2.64 3.96
CA ARG A 48 -12.58 -1.43 4.37
C ARG A 48 -13.79 -1.83 5.19
N GLY A 49 -13.70 -1.64 6.51
CA GLY A 49 -14.76 -2.03 7.42
C GLY A 49 -16.02 -1.18 7.26
N PRO A 50 -17.10 -1.51 7.99
CA PRO A 50 -18.34 -0.76 7.92
C PRO A 50 -18.14 0.68 8.40
N THR A 51 -18.69 1.63 7.64
CA THR A 51 -18.76 3.02 8.05
C THR A 51 -19.79 3.16 9.18
N MET A 52 -19.35 3.61 10.34
CA MET A 52 -20.19 3.77 11.53
C MET A 52 -20.12 5.20 12.08
N ALA A 53 -21.11 5.60 12.89
CA ALA A 53 -21.02 6.86 13.63
C ALA A 53 -19.77 6.82 14.53
N SER A 54 -19.01 7.91 14.60
CA SER A 54 -17.81 7.96 15.43
C SER A 54 -18.20 7.75 16.92
N PRO A 55 -17.75 6.68 17.59
CA PRO A 55 -18.17 6.41 18.97
C PRO A 55 -17.57 7.41 19.97
N ILE A 56 -16.43 8.01 19.64
CA ILE A 56 -15.70 8.94 20.53
C ILE A 56 -16.06 10.39 20.21
N LEU A 57 -16.07 10.76 18.92
CA LEU A 57 -16.27 12.15 18.48
C LEU A 57 -17.69 12.43 17.98
N GLY A 58 -18.51 11.40 17.74
CA GLY A 58 -19.86 11.57 17.19
C GLY A 58 -20.84 12.27 18.13
N ALA A 59 -20.59 12.24 19.44
CA ALA A 59 -21.36 13.01 20.43
C ALA A 59 -21.07 14.53 20.34
N MET A 60 -19.89 14.93 19.88
CA MET A 60 -19.52 16.35 19.72
C MET A 60 -19.72 16.85 18.28
N LEU A 61 -19.59 15.95 17.30
CA LEU A 61 -19.71 16.24 15.88
C LEU A 61 -20.78 15.33 15.26
N ALA A 62 -22.03 15.78 15.32
CA ALA A 62 -23.14 15.08 14.69
C ALA A 62 -22.88 14.87 13.19
N GLY A 63 -23.09 13.65 12.70
CA GLY A 63 -22.82 13.27 11.31
C GLY A 63 -21.37 12.86 11.03
N LEU A 64 -20.47 12.87 12.02
CA LEU A 64 -19.12 12.34 11.85
C LEU A 64 -19.13 10.80 11.83
N ARG A 65 -18.66 10.25 10.72
CA ARG A 65 -18.50 8.81 10.49
C ARG A 65 -17.05 8.39 10.50
N ILE A 66 -16.80 7.18 10.95
CA ILE A 66 -15.49 6.52 10.94
C ILE A 66 -15.57 5.24 10.14
N THR A 67 -14.53 4.98 9.34
CA THR A 67 -14.35 3.76 8.56
C THR A 67 -12.97 3.20 8.83
N PRO A 68 -12.85 2.03 9.47
CA PRO A 68 -11.54 1.38 9.64
C PRO A 68 -11.07 0.81 8.30
N VAL A 69 -9.78 0.94 8.03
CA VAL A 69 -9.13 0.43 6.82
C VAL A 69 -7.89 -0.39 7.19
N LEU A 70 -7.67 -1.49 6.48
CA LEU A 70 -6.48 -2.32 6.62
C LEU A 70 -6.02 -2.76 5.23
N GLY A 71 -4.82 -2.39 4.85
CA GLY A 71 -4.15 -2.82 3.62
C GLY A 71 -2.97 -3.72 3.96
N THR A 72 -2.76 -4.76 3.18
CA THR A 72 -1.53 -5.52 3.13
C THR A 72 -1.05 -5.61 1.69
N ASP A 73 0.25 -5.52 1.50
CA ASP A 73 0.91 -5.62 0.21
C ASP A 73 2.18 -6.44 0.39
N PHE A 74 2.32 -7.45 -0.45
CA PHE A 74 3.44 -8.37 -0.45
C PHE A 74 4.08 -8.32 -1.83
N LYS A 75 5.38 -8.05 -1.88
CA LYS A 75 6.16 -7.99 -3.11
C LYS A 75 7.32 -8.97 -3.04
N PHE A 76 7.53 -9.68 -4.13
CA PHE A 76 8.59 -10.65 -4.31
C PHE A 76 9.41 -10.23 -5.53
N PHE A 77 10.72 -10.14 -5.34
CA PHE A 77 11.65 -9.73 -6.39
C PHE A 77 12.62 -10.86 -6.68
N GLU A 78 12.72 -11.25 -7.95
CA GLU A 78 13.69 -12.26 -8.39
C GLU A 78 15.12 -11.85 -8.04
N GLU A 79 15.45 -10.57 -8.19
CA GLU A 79 16.78 -9.99 -7.90
C GLU A 79 17.21 -10.18 -6.44
N LEU A 80 16.23 -10.31 -5.54
CA LEU A 80 16.47 -10.52 -4.12
C LEU A 80 16.35 -12.00 -3.74
N ASN A 81 16.45 -12.93 -4.70
CA ASN A 81 16.18 -14.36 -4.52
C ASN A 81 14.75 -14.63 -4.03
N TRP A 82 13.77 -13.95 -4.61
CA TRP A 82 12.35 -14.05 -4.24
C TRP A 82 12.07 -13.69 -2.78
N GLN A 83 12.88 -12.82 -2.19
CA GLN A 83 12.62 -12.36 -0.83
C GLN A 83 11.34 -11.53 -0.76
N MET A 84 10.57 -11.82 0.30
CA MET A 84 9.27 -11.20 0.55
C MET A 84 9.45 -9.85 1.24
N ASN A 85 9.00 -8.79 0.56
CA ASN A 85 8.82 -7.46 1.11
C ASN A 85 7.36 -7.32 1.53
N THR A 86 7.13 -6.94 2.77
CA THR A 86 5.80 -6.84 3.38
C THR A 86 5.52 -5.40 3.75
N ASN A 87 4.36 -4.90 3.37
CA ASN A 87 3.85 -3.60 3.77
C ASN A 87 2.44 -3.79 4.33
N VAL A 88 2.22 -3.32 5.55
CA VAL A 88 0.93 -3.39 6.22
C VAL A 88 0.54 -1.97 6.59
N VAL A 89 -0.64 -1.55 6.18
CA VAL A 89 -1.18 -0.22 6.45
C VAL A 89 -2.51 -0.35 7.16
N GLY A 90 -2.57 -0.03 8.44
CA GLY A 90 -3.80 0.01 9.22
C GLY A 90 -4.20 1.46 9.50
N GLY A 91 -5.48 1.81 9.44
CA GLY A 91 -5.87 3.19 9.67
C GLY A 91 -7.36 3.38 9.86
N ILE A 92 -7.70 4.66 10.06
CA ILE A 92 -9.07 5.10 10.20
C ILE A 92 -9.32 6.29 9.28
N GLU A 93 -10.49 6.29 8.66
CA GLU A 93 -10.96 7.35 7.78
C GLU A 93 -12.19 8.00 8.40
N TRP A 94 -12.11 9.32 8.63
CA TRP A 94 -13.24 10.14 9.04
C TRP A 94 -13.88 10.83 7.84
N SER A 95 -15.20 10.87 7.85
CA SER A 95 -16.01 11.58 6.86
C SER A 95 -17.23 12.19 7.55
N MET A 96 -17.76 13.29 7.02
CA MET A 96 -19.01 13.88 7.50
C MET A 96 -20.15 13.45 6.60
N ASP A 97 -21.34 13.26 7.17
CA ASP A 97 -22.57 13.01 6.41
C ASP A 97 -22.79 14.08 5.33
N GLY A 98 -23.00 13.64 4.09
CA GLY A 98 -23.20 14.53 2.94
C GLY A 98 -21.93 15.25 2.44
N SER A 99 -20.76 14.98 3.02
CA SER A 99 -19.49 15.56 2.58
C SER A 99 -18.70 14.57 1.71
N ILE A 100 -18.10 15.09 0.64
CA ILE A 100 -17.11 14.36 -0.17
C ILE A 100 -15.72 14.32 0.48
N ARG A 101 -15.48 15.21 1.46
CA ARG A 101 -14.18 15.34 2.14
C ARG A 101 -13.95 14.17 3.08
N ARG A 102 -12.76 13.58 3.01
CA ARG A 102 -12.35 12.46 3.87
C ARG A 102 -10.99 12.75 4.48
N LEU A 103 -10.88 12.58 5.79
CA LEU A 103 -9.61 12.65 6.51
C LEU A 103 -9.18 11.22 6.84
N ARG A 104 -8.01 10.78 6.37
CA ARG A 104 -7.48 9.45 6.66
C ARG A 104 -6.22 9.55 7.50
N PHE A 105 -6.16 8.74 8.55
CA PHE A 105 -4.97 8.54 9.37
C PHE A 105 -4.52 7.08 9.27
N PRO A 106 -3.57 6.78 8.35
CA PRO A 106 -2.93 5.49 8.29
C PRO A 106 -1.67 5.42 9.16
N LEU A 107 -1.46 4.25 9.74
CA LEU A 107 -0.23 3.74 10.30
C LEU A 107 0.34 2.72 9.31
N ASN A 108 1.56 2.93 8.84
CA ASN A 108 2.23 2.04 7.91
C ASN A 108 3.37 1.30 8.61
N TYR A 109 3.46 0.00 8.35
CA TYR A 109 4.54 -0.88 8.79
C TYR A 109 5.15 -1.51 7.54
N TYR A 110 6.40 -1.18 7.27
CA TYR A 110 7.16 -1.72 6.15
C TYR A 110 8.26 -2.62 6.68
N HIS A 111 8.36 -3.82 6.11
CA HIS A 111 9.42 -4.78 6.40
C HIS A 111 9.89 -5.42 5.10
N GLY A 112 11.05 -5.00 4.60
CA GLY A 112 11.55 -5.49 3.33
C GLY A 112 12.82 -4.80 2.87
N PHE A 113 13.34 -5.23 1.74
CA PHE A 113 14.47 -4.61 1.07
C PHE A 113 13.98 -3.42 0.25
N ASN A 114 14.80 -2.38 0.13
CA ASN A 114 14.50 -1.26 -0.78
C ASN A 114 15.33 -1.42 -2.06
N PRO A 115 14.76 -1.99 -3.14
CA PRO A 115 15.51 -2.26 -4.38
C PRO A 115 15.96 -0.99 -5.12
N TYR A 116 15.38 0.18 -4.79
CA TYR A 116 15.71 1.46 -5.43
C TYR A 116 16.53 2.40 -4.52
N GLY A 117 16.90 1.95 -3.31
CA GLY A 117 17.70 2.73 -2.36
C GLY A 117 19.19 2.38 -2.44
N GLN A 118 20.05 3.27 -1.94
CA GLN A 118 21.49 2.99 -1.77
C GLN A 118 21.77 1.79 -0.84
N PHE A 119 20.75 1.31 -0.10
CA PHE A 119 20.79 0.16 0.80
C PHE A 119 20.17 -1.09 0.18
N PHE A 120 20.46 -1.37 -1.09
CA PHE A 120 19.92 -2.52 -1.85
C PHE A 120 20.10 -3.88 -1.14
N ALA A 121 21.13 -4.03 -0.31
CA ALA A 121 21.46 -5.28 0.40
C ALA A 121 20.92 -5.36 1.84
N GLN A 122 20.24 -4.33 2.36
CA GLN A 122 19.78 -4.31 3.75
C GLN A 122 18.27 -4.39 3.86
N LYS A 123 17.80 -5.27 4.75
CA LYS A 123 16.40 -5.36 5.13
C LYS A 123 16.09 -4.17 6.04
N ILE A 124 15.13 -3.34 5.61
CA ILE A 124 14.70 -2.17 6.34
C ILE A 124 13.37 -2.50 7.01
N GLU A 125 13.30 -2.19 8.29
CA GLU A 125 12.06 -2.16 9.05
C GLU A 125 11.74 -0.70 9.37
N ALA A 126 10.55 -0.25 8.99
CA ALA A 126 10.13 1.12 9.17
C ALA A 126 8.67 1.19 9.59
N VAL A 127 8.38 2.00 10.61
CA VAL A 127 7.02 2.34 11.01
C VAL A 127 6.82 3.82 10.75
N GLY A 128 5.71 4.15 10.09
CA GLY A 128 5.31 5.51 9.80
C GLY A 128 3.85 5.74 10.08
N PHE A 129 3.47 7.01 10.07
CA PHE A 129 2.08 7.43 10.10
C PHE A 129 1.93 8.67 9.24
N GLY A 130 0.70 8.93 8.79
CA GLY A 130 0.39 10.10 7.98
C GLY A 130 -0.99 10.66 8.27
N LEU A 131 -1.23 11.85 7.73
CA LEU A 131 -2.57 12.45 7.66
C LEU A 131 -2.82 12.82 6.20
N TYR A 132 -3.90 12.28 5.64
CA TYR A 132 -4.29 12.51 4.25
C TYR A 132 -5.66 13.16 4.21
N LEU A 133 -5.76 14.26 3.49
CA LEU A 133 -7.01 14.95 3.25
C LEU A 133 -7.40 14.74 1.78
N ALA A 134 -8.51 14.05 1.55
CA ALA A 134 -9.10 13.87 0.24
C ALA A 134 -10.31 14.80 0.10
N PHE A 135 -10.44 15.43 -1.07
CA PHE A 135 -11.51 16.36 -1.41
C PHE A 135 -12.42 15.77 -2.48
#